data_AF-A0A0K9Z167-F1
#
_entry.id   AF-A0A0K9Z167-F1
#
_cell.length_a   1.000
_cell.length_b   1.000
_cell.length_c   1.000
_cell.angle_alpha   90.00
_cell.angle_beta   90.00
_cell.angle_gamma   90.00
#
_symmetry.space_group_name_H-M   'P 1'
#
loop_
_entity.id
_entity.type
_entity.pdbx_description
1 polymer ?
#
loop_
_entity_poly.entity_id
_entity_poly.type
_entity_poly.pdbx_seq_one_letter_code
_entity_poly.pdbx_strand_id
1 'polypeptide(L)'
;MNGKVIQVQSPSVLAYTWNSEDPNESVVQWELTPEADGCLLVLKHTIRVPERLSYMLAGWHVHLDLLAETLAGEVKGWPWSHWESMREKYAKQLGE
;
A
#
# COMPACT_ATOMS: atom_id res chain seq x y z
N MET A 1 14.79 7.91 -1.39
CA MET A 1 14.02 6.97 -0.55
C MET A 1 14.64 5.60 -0.76
N ASN A 2 15.06 4.95 0.32
CA ASN A 2 15.69 3.63 0.28
C ASN A 2 14.83 2.65 1.09
N GLY A 3 14.95 1.37 0.78
CA GLY A 3 14.29 0.28 1.47
C GLY A 3 15.05 -1.02 1.21
N LYS A 4 14.90 -1.99 2.11
CA LYS A 4 15.55 -3.29 2.04
C LYS A 4 14.49 -4.38 1.97
N VAL A 5 14.68 -5.33 1.05
CA VAL A 5 13.86 -6.54 1.01
C VAL A 5 14.18 -7.40 2.24
N ILE A 6 13.16 -7.74 3.00
CA ILE A 6 13.25 -8.53 4.24
C ILE A 6 12.91 -10.00 3.93
N GLN A 7 11.87 -10.23 3.12
CA GLN A 7 11.37 -11.56 2.85
C GLN A 7 10.82 -11.64 1.43
N VAL A 8 11.14 -12.75 0.75
CA VAL A 8 10.52 -13.14 -0.52
C VAL A 8 10.19 -14.62 -0.43
N GLN A 9 8.91 -14.96 -0.56
CA GLN A 9 8.44 -16.33 -0.71
C GLN A 9 7.54 -16.35 -1.93
N SER A 10 8.09 -16.74 -3.08
CA SER A 10 7.32 -16.75 -4.31
C SER A 10 6.29 -17.89 -4.32
N PRO A 11 5.03 -17.66 -4.74
CA PRO A 11 4.42 -16.39 -5.15
C PRO A 11 3.62 -15.67 -4.03
N SER A 12 3.73 -16.12 -2.78
CA SER A 12 2.80 -15.78 -1.70
C SER A 12 3.15 -14.53 -0.88
N VAL A 13 4.44 -14.23 -0.63
CA VAL A 13 4.83 -13.15 0.30
C VAL A 13 5.98 -12.30 -0.23
N LEU A 14 5.82 -10.99 -0.10
CA LEU A 14 6.90 -10.01 -0.24
C LEU A 14 6.86 -9.02 0.92
N ALA A 15 7.97 -8.87 1.65
CA ALA A 15 8.09 -7.86 2.71
C ALA A 15 9.37 -7.04 2.55
N TYR A 16 9.27 -5.73 2.78
CA TYR A 16 10.40 -4.80 2.69
C TYR A 16 10.24 -3.60 3.64
N THR A 17 11.36 -2.99 4.01
CA THR A 17 11.35 -1.73 4.75
C THR A 17 11.01 -0.57 3.83
N TRP A 18 10.30 0.44 4.34
CA TRP A 18 9.86 1.59 3.54
C TRP A 18 10.35 2.90 4.15
N ASN A 19 11.07 3.70 3.35
CA ASN A 19 11.66 4.99 3.78
C ASN A 19 12.61 4.92 4.97
N SER A 20 13.06 3.72 5.33
CA SER A 20 14.03 3.41 6.37
C SER A 20 14.69 2.08 6.00
N GLU A 21 15.90 1.83 6.50
CA GLU A 21 16.53 0.50 6.45
C GLU A 21 16.23 -0.34 7.70
N ASP A 22 15.69 0.30 8.75
CA ASP A 22 15.32 -0.37 10.00
C ASP A 22 13.90 -0.97 9.90
N PRO A 23 13.75 -2.31 9.99
CA PRO A 23 12.45 -2.97 9.97
C PRO A 23 11.59 -2.67 11.20
N ASN A 24 12.11 -2.04 12.24
CA ASN A 24 11.31 -1.61 13.38
C ASN A 24 10.61 -0.26 13.14
N GLU A 25 11.03 0.50 12.13
CA GLU A 25 10.48 1.83 11.83
C GLU A 25 9.30 1.75 10.85
N SER A 26 9.45 1.00 9.76
CA SER A 26 8.43 0.90 8.72
C SER A 26 8.63 -0.34 7.85
N VAL A 27 7.62 -1.20 7.80
CA VAL A 27 7.61 -2.45 7.01
C VAL A 27 6.30 -2.57 6.25
N VAL A 28 6.40 -2.77 4.94
CA VAL A 28 5.29 -3.11 4.06
C VAL A 28 5.39 -4.60 3.74
N GLN A 29 4.30 -5.31 3.94
CA GLN A 29 4.15 -6.73 3.63
C GLN A 29 2.96 -6.91 2.70
N TRP A 30 3.19 -7.66 1.62
CA TRP A 30 2.20 -8.10 0.65
C TRP A 30 2.03 -9.60 0.81
N GLU A 31 0.80 -10.05 0.97
CA GLU A 31 0.43 -11.46 1.07
C GLU A 31 -0.63 -11.79 0.01
N LEU A 32 -0.38 -12.86 -0.75
CA LEU A 32 -1.29 -13.39 -1.74
C LEU A 32 -1.77 -14.78 -1.30
N THR A 33 -3.08 -14.92 -1.16
CA THR A 33 -3.73 -16.22 -0.93
C THR A 33 -4.51 -16.61 -2.18
N PRO A 34 -4.18 -17.72 -2.86
CA PRO A 34 -4.92 -18.16 -4.03
C PRO A 34 -6.41 -18.38 -3.75
N GLU A 35 -7.25 -17.95 -4.68
CA GLU A 35 -8.71 -18.19 -4.69
C GLU A 35 -9.14 -18.75 -6.05
N ALA A 36 -10.39 -19.21 -6.17
CA ALA A 36 -10.86 -19.92 -7.37
C ALA A 36 -10.65 -19.13 -8.67
N ASP A 37 -10.86 -17.81 -8.64
CA ASP A 37 -10.78 -16.93 -9.82
C ASP A 37 -9.66 -15.87 -9.69
N GLY A 38 -8.66 -16.10 -8.83
CA GLY A 38 -7.58 -15.13 -8.62
C GLY A 38 -6.86 -15.31 -7.29
N CYS A 39 -6.72 -14.22 -6.53
CA CYS A 39 -6.17 -14.27 -5.19
C CYS A 39 -6.73 -13.14 -4.32
N LEU A 40 -6.78 -13.40 -3.02
CA LEU A 40 -6.89 -12.36 -2.01
C LEU A 40 -5.51 -11.73 -1.81
N LEU A 41 -5.40 -10.43 -2.11
CA LEU A 41 -4.23 -9.62 -1.80
C LEU A 41 -4.45 -8.88 -0.48
N VAL A 42 -3.51 -9.04 0.46
CA VAL A 42 -3.47 -8.28 1.70
C VAL A 42 -2.20 -7.44 1.72
N LEU A 43 -2.36 -6.12 1.82
CA LEU A 43 -1.27 -5.20 2.13
C LEU A 43 -1.33 -4.82 3.60
N LYS A 44 -0.24 -5.07 4.33
CA LYS A 44 -0.05 -4.62 5.70
C LYS A 44 1.14 -3.69 5.77
N HIS A 45 0.92 -2.50 6.31
CA HIS A 45 1.99 -1.55 6.56
C HIS A 45 2.09 -1.27 8.07
N THR A 46 3.12 -1.83 8.70
CA THR A 46 3.45 -1.57 10.10
C THR A 46 4.43 -0.40 10.13
N ILE A 47 4.08 0.68 10.83
CA ILE A 47 4.89 1.89 10.86
C ILE A 47 4.80 2.56 12.23
N ARG A 48 5.89 3.17 12.67
CA ARG A 48 5.86 4.12 13.78
C ARG A 48 5.13 5.38 13.31
N VAL A 49 3.99 5.69 13.93
CA VAL A 49 2.99 6.67 13.46
C VAL A 49 3.65 7.91 12.81
N PRO A 50 3.50 8.11 11.49
CA PRO A 50 4.10 9.24 10.77
C PRO A 50 3.31 10.54 10.97
N GLU A 51 3.95 11.70 10.77
CA GLU A 51 3.32 13.04 10.84
C GLU A 51 2.21 13.30 9.80
N ARG A 52 1.94 12.36 8.87
CA ARG A 52 0.93 12.50 7.78
C ARG A 52 0.30 11.15 7.41
N LEU A 53 -0.36 10.51 8.35
CA LEU A 53 -0.89 9.16 8.14
C LEU A 53 -2.02 9.16 7.09
N SER A 54 -2.86 10.20 7.02
CA SER A 54 -3.92 10.32 5.99
C SER A 54 -3.39 10.34 4.56
N TYR A 55 -2.29 11.06 4.29
CA TYR A 55 -1.66 11.15 2.98
C TYR A 55 -1.15 9.78 2.51
N MET A 56 -0.49 9.07 3.42
CA MET A 56 0.04 7.73 3.14
C MET A 56 -1.08 6.73 2.89
N LEU A 57 -2.12 6.73 3.72
CA LEU A 57 -3.27 5.84 3.57
C LEU A 57 -4.01 6.09 2.24
N ALA A 58 -4.18 7.36 1.86
CA ALA A 58 -4.77 7.72 0.57
C ALA A 58 -3.91 7.23 -0.61
N GLY A 59 -2.58 7.36 -0.50
CA GLY A 59 -1.64 6.83 -1.50
C GLY A 59 -1.77 5.32 -1.68
N TRP A 60 -1.80 4.56 -0.58
CA TRP A 60 -1.99 3.11 -0.63
C TRP A 60 -3.34 2.72 -1.24
N HIS A 61 -4.42 3.42 -0.88
CA HIS A 61 -5.74 3.17 -1.45
C HIS A 61 -5.74 3.31 -2.97
N VAL A 62 -5.24 4.43 -3.47
CA VAL A 62 -5.21 4.71 -4.91
C VAL A 62 -4.31 3.71 -5.65
N HIS A 63 -3.17 3.31 -5.06
CA HIS A 63 -2.34 2.26 -5.65
C HIS A 63 -3.07 0.92 -5.78
N LEU A 64 -3.88 0.55 -4.78
CA LEU A 64 -4.66 -0.70 -4.83
C LEU A 64 -5.82 -0.61 -5.85
N ASP A 65 -6.47 0.55 -5.98
CA ASP A 65 -7.49 0.76 -7.02
C ASP A 65 -6.87 0.68 -8.42
N LEU A 66 -5.73 1.35 -8.64
CA LEU A 66 -5.00 1.30 -9.91
C LEU A 66 -4.43 -0.08 -10.21
N LEU A 67 -4.12 -0.89 -9.20
CA LEU A 67 -3.63 -2.25 -9.40
C LEU A 67 -4.68 -3.09 -10.14
N ALA A 68 -5.96 -2.98 -9.75
CA ALA A 68 -7.04 -3.70 -10.42
C ALA A 68 -7.19 -3.28 -11.89
N GLU A 69 -7.16 -1.97 -12.16
CA GLU A 69 -7.21 -1.44 -13.54
C GLU A 69 -6.00 -1.88 -14.38
N THR A 70 -4.81 -1.82 -13.80
CA THR A 70 -3.56 -2.24 -14.45
C THR A 70 -3.59 -3.72 -14.80
N LEU A 71 -4.11 -4.57 -13.90
CA LEU A 71 -4.29 -6.01 -14.17
C LEU A 71 -5.32 -6.29 -15.26
N ALA A 72 -6.32 -5.41 -15.42
CA ALA A 72 -7.29 -5.45 -16.52
C ALA A 72 -6.73 -4.89 -17.85
N GLY A 73 -5.48 -4.41 -17.87
CA GLY A 73 -4.86 -3.82 -19.05
C GLY A 73 -5.20 -2.34 -19.28
N GLU A 74 -5.86 -1.69 -18.32
CA GLU A 74 -6.19 -0.27 -18.36
C GLU A 74 -5.14 0.53 -17.57
N VAL A 75 -4.13 1.10 -18.26
CA VAL A 75 -3.15 1.97 -17.61
C VAL A 75 -3.68 3.41 -17.60
N LYS A 76 -4.06 3.90 -16.42
CA LYS A 76 -4.49 5.29 -16.22
C LYS A 76 -3.39 6.10 -15.52
N GLY A 77 -3.38 7.40 -15.77
CA GLY A 77 -2.54 8.33 -15.01
C GLY A 77 -3.00 8.43 -13.55
N TRP A 78 -2.16 9.02 -12.69
CA TRP A 78 -2.49 9.18 -11.28
C TRP A 78 -3.77 10.02 -11.07
N PRO A 79 -4.81 9.48 -10.41
CA PRO A 79 -6.09 10.17 -10.25
C PRO A 79 -6.07 11.12 -9.05
N TRP A 80 -5.53 12.31 -9.23
CA TRP A 80 -5.35 13.31 -8.17
C TRP A 80 -6.62 13.63 -7.37
N SER A 81 -7.77 13.79 -8.02
CA SER A 81 -9.04 14.08 -7.36
C SER A 81 -9.51 12.93 -6.46
N HIS A 82 -9.31 11.69 -6.89
CA HIS A 82 -9.63 10.50 -6.10
C HIS A 82 -8.70 10.38 -4.90
N TRP A 83 -7.39 10.59 -5.11
CA TRP A 83 -6.43 10.64 -4.02
C TRP A 83 -6.77 11.70 -2.98
N GLU A 84 -7.13 12.91 -3.41
CA GLU A 84 -7.51 14.00 -2.51
C GLU A 84 -8.77 13.66 -1.69
N SER A 85 -9.79 13.06 -2.34
CA SER A 85 -10.98 12.57 -1.65
C SER A 85 -10.65 11.51 -0.60
N MET A 86 -9.76 10.55 -0.91
CA MET A 86 -9.35 9.53 0.05
C MET A 86 -8.55 10.12 1.21
N ARG A 87 -7.69 11.11 0.94
CA ARG A 87 -6.93 11.83 1.97
C ARG A 87 -7.86 12.52 2.95
N GLU A 88 -8.87 13.25 2.47
CA GLU A 88 -9.86 13.91 3.32
C GLU A 88 -10.65 12.91 4.17
N LYS A 89 -11.06 11.78 3.56
CA LYS A 89 -11.74 10.70 4.27
C LYS A 89 -10.89 10.14 5.41
N TYR A 90 -9.61 9.88 5.16
CA TYR A 90 -8.70 9.37 6.19
C TYR A 90 -8.37 10.40 7.26
N ALA A 91 -8.15 11.67 6.89
CA ALA A 91 -7.91 12.74 7.85
C ALA A 91 -9.08 12.83 8.85
N LYS A 92 -10.33 12.83 8.34
CA LYS A 92 -11.53 12.82 9.18
C LYS A 92 -11.61 11.60 10.12
N GLN A 93 -11.21 10.41 9.65
CA GLN A 93 -11.23 9.19 10.47
C GLN A 93 -10.15 9.20 11.56
N LEU A 94 -9.00 9.80 11.28
CA LEU A 94 -7.86 9.88 12.19
C LEU A 94 -7.92 11.08 13.14
N GLY A 95 -8.79 12.05 12.86
CA GLY A 95 -8.84 13.32 13.58
C GLY A 95 -7.66 14.25 13.23
N GLU A 96 -7.11 14.10 12.02
CA GLU A 96 -6.13 15.02 11.43
C GLU A 96 -6.80 16.25 10.78
#